data_AF-A0A7S1QHF8-F1
#
_entry.id   AF-A0A7S1QHF8-F1
#
_cell.length_a   1.000
_cell.length_b   1.000
_cell.length_c   1.000
_cell.angle_alpha   90.00
_cell.angle_beta   90.00
_cell.angle_gamma   90.00
#
_symmetry.space_group_name_H-M   'P 1'
#
loop_
_entity.id
_entity.type
_entity.pdbx_description
1 polymer ?
#
loop_
_entity_poly.entity_id
_entity_poly.type
_entity_poly.pdbx_seq_one_letter_code
_entity_poly.pdbx_strand_id
1 'polypeptide(L)'
;EMSTYLRDKIMDSLGTIFSQTQKCRAWLSDVGALIWACQPRDLKQAFMWTTPLGLIVRQPYRAASETHMFTPVGYTKISGSMLEPASAKQLSALAPNLIHSLDATHLAMTALEMTNQNKSMMAVHDSYWTHACDLPSLSRILREQFVDLYTHYDPLSEIRSQWEEQFYTDLRRHGVRLPEPPERGSLDLKEVLKSDYFFS
;
A
#
# COMPACT_ATOMS: atom_id res chain seq x y z
N GLU A 1 11.14 -8.39 29.99
CA GLU A 1 9.85 -8.51 30.70
C GLU A 1 8.99 -7.25 30.56
N MET A 2 9.45 -6.07 31.00
CA MET A 2 8.67 -4.83 30.89
C MET A 2 8.38 -4.40 29.43
N SER A 3 9.33 -4.58 28.51
CA SER A 3 9.13 -4.31 27.08
C SER A 3 8.08 -5.22 26.44
N THR A 4 8.05 -6.50 26.83
CA THR A 4 7.06 -7.47 26.36
C THR A 4 5.67 -7.14 26.88
N TYR A 5 5.54 -6.84 28.18
CA TYR A 5 4.28 -6.42 28.78
C TYR A 5 3.71 -5.14 28.13
N LEU A 6 4.57 -4.14 27.89
CA LEU A 6 4.15 -2.91 27.22
C LEU A 6 3.76 -3.14 25.77
N ARG A 7 4.51 -3.97 25.02
CA ARG A 7 4.14 -4.37 23.66
C ARG A 7 2.74 -4.97 23.64
N ASP A 8 2.47 -5.92 24.53
CA ASP A 8 1.19 -6.64 24.55
C ASP A 8 0.04 -5.68 24.88
N LYS A 9 0.22 -4.80 25.87
CA LYS A 9 -0.78 -3.76 26.20
C LYS A 9 -1.03 -2.75 25.07
N ILE A 10 0.03 -2.37 24.34
CA ILE A 10 -0.10 -1.48 23.17
C ILE A 10 -0.88 -2.20 22.06
N MET A 11 -0.58 -3.47 21.79
CA MET A 11 -1.27 -4.24 20.75
C MET A 11 -2.75 -4.46 21.07
N ASP A 12 -3.08 -4.77 22.33
CA ASP A 12 -4.46 -4.90 22.79
C ASP A 12 -5.25 -3.59 22.60
N SER A 13 -4.63 -2.46 22.96
CA SER A 13 -5.23 -1.13 22.83
C SER A 13 -5.42 -0.72 21.36
N LEU A 14 -4.45 -1.01 20.51
CA LEU A 14 -4.56 -0.75 19.06
C LEU A 14 -5.66 -1.59 18.41
N GLY A 15 -5.86 -2.84 18.84
CA GLY A 15 -6.91 -3.71 18.30
C GLY A 15 -8.32 -3.24 18.62
N THR A 16 -8.51 -2.63 19.78
CA THR A 16 -9.80 -2.06 20.19
C THR A 16 -10.10 -0.73 19.48
N ILE A 17 -9.10 0.12 19.29
CA ILE A 17 -9.26 1.44 18.65
C ILE A 17 -9.39 1.32 17.13
N PHE A 18 -8.64 0.41 16.49
CA PHE A 18 -8.53 0.30 15.02
C PHE A 18 -9.09 -1.02 14.48
N SER A 19 -10.23 -1.44 15.00
CA SER A 19 -10.87 -2.71 14.62
C SER A 19 -11.14 -2.83 13.11
N GLN A 20 -11.55 -1.74 12.45
CA GLN A 20 -11.78 -1.74 10.99
C GLN A 20 -10.48 -1.81 10.20
N THR A 21 -9.44 -1.07 10.62
CA THR A 21 -8.11 -1.15 9.99
C THR A 21 -7.53 -2.56 10.09
N GLN A 22 -7.72 -3.24 11.22
CA GLN A 22 -7.30 -4.63 11.38
C GLN A 22 -8.05 -5.57 10.43
N LYS A 23 -9.37 -5.38 10.23
CA LYS A 23 -10.14 -6.17 9.26
C LYS A 23 -9.64 -5.97 7.83
N CYS A 24 -9.39 -4.73 7.41
CA CYS A 24 -8.86 -4.44 6.07
C CYS A 24 -7.48 -5.07 5.87
N ARG A 25 -6.60 -4.98 6.88
CA ARG A 25 -5.28 -5.59 6.84
C ARG A 25 -5.33 -7.12 6.80
N ALA A 26 -6.21 -7.73 7.61
CA ALA A 26 -6.41 -9.17 7.61
C ALA A 26 -6.92 -9.65 6.25
N TRP A 27 -7.96 -8.99 5.71
CA TRP A 27 -8.49 -9.29 4.38
C TRP A 27 -7.40 -9.25 3.30
N LEU A 28 -6.57 -8.20 3.27
CA LEU A 28 -5.49 -8.08 2.28
C LEU A 28 -4.44 -9.19 2.41
N SER A 29 -4.12 -9.57 3.66
CA SER A 29 -3.21 -10.68 3.95
C SER A 29 -3.79 -12.03 3.50
N ASP A 30 -5.07 -12.27 3.77
CA ASP A 30 -5.77 -13.51 3.43
C ASP A 30 -5.90 -13.68 1.92
N VAL A 31 -6.32 -12.62 1.22
CA VAL A 31 -6.38 -12.57 -0.25
C VAL A 31 -5.00 -12.81 -0.85
N GLY A 32 -3.98 -12.11 -0.35
CA GLY A 32 -2.60 -12.29 -0.80
C GLY A 32 -2.10 -13.72 -0.60
N ALA A 33 -2.37 -14.33 0.55
CA ALA A 33 -2.00 -15.72 0.84
C ALA A 33 -2.73 -16.73 -0.05
N LEU A 34 -4.01 -16.48 -0.35
CA LEU A 34 -4.83 -17.32 -1.22
C LEU A 34 -4.32 -17.28 -2.68
N ILE A 35 -4.07 -16.08 -3.21
CA ILE A 35 -3.45 -15.90 -4.54
C ILE A 35 -2.08 -16.58 -4.56
N TRP A 36 -1.29 -16.36 -3.51
CA TRP A 36 0.02 -16.98 -3.38
C TRP A 36 -0.06 -18.50 -3.39
N ALA A 37 -1.03 -19.12 -2.73
CA ALA A 37 -1.17 -20.57 -2.72
C ALA A 37 -1.54 -21.15 -4.09
N CYS A 38 -2.31 -20.41 -4.91
CA CYS A 38 -2.74 -20.86 -6.24
C CYS A 38 -1.63 -20.82 -7.30
N GLN A 39 -0.62 -19.98 -7.11
CA GLN A 39 0.46 -19.84 -8.09
C GLN A 39 1.43 -21.04 -8.07
N PRO A 40 2.03 -21.43 -9.22
CA PRO A 40 3.09 -22.42 -9.26
C PRO A 40 4.34 -21.95 -8.49
N ARG A 41 5.07 -22.89 -7.86
CA ARG A 41 6.27 -22.56 -7.06
C ARG A 41 7.35 -21.84 -7.86
N ASP A 42 7.60 -22.29 -9.09
CA ASP A 42 8.71 -21.80 -9.93
C ASP A 42 8.31 -20.60 -10.80
N LEU A 43 7.02 -20.25 -10.82
CA LEU A 43 6.46 -19.16 -11.64
C LEU A 43 5.73 -18.13 -10.78
N LYS A 44 6.13 -17.96 -9.50
CA LYS A 44 5.53 -16.93 -8.63
C LYS A 44 5.71 -15.56 -9.26
N GLN A 45 4.61 -14.92 -9.58
CA GLN A 45 4.57 -13.58 -10.11
C GLN A 45 4.52 -12.57 -8.97
N ALA A 46 5.03 -11.37 -9.23
CA ALA A 46 4.95 -10.29 -8.26
C ALA A 46 3.54 -9.71 -8.24
N PHE A 47 3.05 -9.32 -7.05
CA PHE A 47 1.84 -8.53 -6.96
C PHE A 47 2.04 -7.17 -7.63
N MET A 48 1.06 -6.78 -8.43
CA MET A 48 1.01 -5.50 -9.13
C MET A 48 -0.35 -4.85 -8.93
N TRP A 49 -0.38 -3.52 -8.99
CA TRP A 49 -1.62 -2.75 -9.06
C TRP A 49 -1.35 -1.40 -9.71
N THR A 50 -2.40 -0.78 -10.22
CA THR A 50 -2.39 0.53 -10.84
C THR A 50 -3.14 1.49 -9.93
N THR A 51 -2.48 2.58 -9.55
CA THR A 51 -3.08 3.67 -8.77
C THR A 51 -4.07 4.47 -9.63
N PRO A 52 -4.96 5.29 -9.02
CA PRO A 52 -5.90 6.15 -9.76
C PRO A 52 -5.26 7.09 -10.78
N LEU A 53 -4.01 7.49 -10.55
CA LEU A 53 -3.24 8.34 -11.46
C LEU A 53 -2.48 7.55 -12.54
N GLY A 54 -2.70 6.24 -12.65
CA GLY A 54 -2.09 5.40 -13.67
C GLY A 54 -0.67 4.90 -13.36
N LEU A 55 -0.12 5.18 -12.16
CA LEU A 55 1.16 4.61 -11.75
C LEU A 55 0.99 3.10 -11.50
N ILE A 56 1.74 2.29 -12.24
CA ILE A 56 1.84 0.84 -12.05
C ILE A 56 2.87 0.55 -10.95
N VAL A 57 2.39 0.01 -9.83
CA VAL A 57 3.22 -0.42 -8.70
C VAL A 57 3.47 -1.91 -8.83
N ARG A 58 4.74 -2.31 -8.78
CA ARG A 58 5.17 -3.71 -8.81
C ARG A 58 6.08 -4.01 -7.64
N GLN A 59 5.73 -5.03 -6.86
CA GLN A 59 6.55 -5.43 -5.72
C GLN A 59 7.91 -6.02 -6.17
N PRO A 60 9.05 -5.55 -5.61
CA PRO A 60 10.38 -5.93 -6.07
C PRO A 60 10.91 -7.22 -5.42
N TYR A 61 10.23 -7.79 -4.43
CA TYR A 61 10.78 -8.89 -3.64
C TYR A 61 10.83 -10.20 -4.43
N ARG A 62 12.04 -10.68 -4.73
CA ARG A 62 12.30 -11.95 -5.42
C ARG A 62 12.97 -12.95 -4.49
N ALA A 63 12.84 -14.24 -4.79
CA ALA A 63 13.61 -15.28 -4.15
C ALA A 63 15.09 -15.00 -4.39
N ALA A 64 15.87 -14.91 -3.32
CA ALA A 64 17.31 -14.71 -3.44
C ALA A 64 17.96 -16.05 -3.75
N SER A 65 18.52 -16.22 -4.94
CA SER A 65 19.48 -17.28 -5.23
C SER A 65 20.89 -16.73 -4.97
N GLU A 66 21.23 -16.52 -3.69
CA GLU A 66 22.61 -16.21 -3.31
C GLU A 66 23.44 -17.49 -3.37
N THR A 67 24.44 -17.51 -4.25
CA THR A 67 25.46 -18.57 -4.23
C THR A 67 26.68 -18.06 -3.48
N HIS A 68 27.04 -18.76 -2.42
CA HIS A 68 28.23 -18.45 -1.64
C HIS A 68 29.43 -19.19 -2.23
N MET A 69 30.50 -18.45 -2.52
CA MET A 69 31.73 -19.02 -3.05
C MET A 69 32.89 -18.69 -2.12
N PHE A 70 33.57 -19.73 -1.63
CA PHE A 70 34.85 -19.59 -0.97
C PHE A 70 35.95 -19.53 -2.02
N THR A 71 36.75 -18.48 -1.97
CA THR A 71 37.93 -18.30 -2.82
C THR A 71 39.19 -18.23 -1.95
N PRO A 72 40.39 -18.48 -2.50
CA PRO A 72 41.64 -18.33 -1.74
C PRO A 72 41.87 -16.93 -1.16
N VAL A 73 41.18 -15.91 -1.68
CA VAL A 73 41.29 -14.50 -1.26
C VAL A 73 40.17 -14.08 -0.29
N GLY A 74 39.22 -14.97 -0.01
CA GLY A 74 38.13 -14.72 0.92
C GLY A 74 36.77 -15.23 0.48
N TYR A 75 35.74 -14.73 1.15
CA TYR A 75 34.34 -15.10 0.96
C TYR A 75 33.64 -14.10 0.04
N THR A 76 33.05 -14.59 -1.06
CA THR A 76 32.31 -13.77 -2.02
C THR A 76 30.87 -14.28 -2.15
N LYS A 77 29.93 -13.34 -2.24
CA LYS A 77 28.53 -13.59 -2.56
C LYS A 77 28.26 -13.28 -4.03
N ILE A 78 27.71 -14.25 -4.76
CA ILE A 78 27.23 -14.04 -6.12
C ILE A 78 25.71 -13.98 -6.05
N SER A 79 25.15 -12.81 -6.40
CA SER A 79 23.71 -12.63 -6.57
C SER A 79 23.24 -13.43 -7.77
N GLY A 80 22.16 -14.17 -7.63
CA GLY A 80 21.62 -14.99 -8.71
C GLY A 80 20.82 -14.23 -9.76
N SER A 81 20.10 -14.98 -10.60
CA SER A 81 19.53 -14.51 -11.87
C SER A 81 18.44 -13.42 -11.70
N MET A 82 18.23 -12.61 -12.74
CA MET A 82 17.10 -11.66 -12.80
C MET A 82 15.74 -12.36 -12.98
N LEU A 83 15.73 -13.66 -13.29
CA LEU A 83 14.56 -14.47 -13.58
C LEU A 83 13.96 -15.15 -12.33
N GLU A 84 14.45 -14.85 -11.14
CA GLU A 84 13.97 -15.49 -9.91
C GLU A 84 12.48 -15.21 -9.65
N PRO A 85 11.73 -16.22 -9.17
CA PRO A 85 10.33 -16.08 -8.81
C PRO A 85 10.16 -15.05 -7.69
N ALA A 86 8.95 -14.50 -7.56
CA ALA A 86 8.61 -13.63 -6.43
C ALA A 86 8.86 -14.35 -5.09
N SER A 87 9.13 -13.58 -4.03
CA SER A 87 9.31 -14.08 -2.66
C SER A 87 8.05 -13.88 -1.82
N ALA A 88 7.80 -14.77 -0.86
CA ALA A 88 6.73 -14.61 0.12
C ALA A 88 6.87 -13.33 0.98
N LYS A 89 8.05 -12.68 1.00
CA LYS A 89 8.25 -11.35 1.59
C LYS A 89 7.27 -10.30 1.05
N GLN A 90 6.75 -10.50 -0.16
CA GLN A 90 5.73 -9.62 -0.74
C GLN A 90 4.45 -9.55 0.09
N LEU A 91 4.04 -10.68 0.69
CA LEU A 91 2.77 -10.80 1.42
C LEU A 91 2.70 -9.85 2.62
N SER A 92 3.76 -9.80 3.43
CA SER A 92 3.83 -8.86 4.55
C SER A 92 4.01 -7.41 4.10
N ALA A 93 4.43 -7.19 2.86
CA ALA A 93 4.64 -5.86 2.28
C ALA A 93 3.42 -5.33 1.49
N LEU A 94 2.36 -6.12 1.29
CA LEU A 94 1.16 -5.69 0.54
C LEU A 94 0.50 -4.47 1.19
N ALA A 95 0.15 -4.58 2.48
CA ALA A 95 -0.51 -3.49 3.21
C ALA A 95 0.30 -2.18 3.21
N PRO A 96 1.57 -2.14 3.66
CA PRO A 96 2.33 -0.89 3.68
C PRO A 96 2.55 -0.31 2.28
N ASN A 97 2.86 -1.14 1.28
CA ASN A 97 3.12 -0.62 -0.07
C ASN A 97 1.85 -0.09 -0.75
N LEU A 98 0.69 -0.71 -0.49
CA LEU A 98 -0.58 -0.20 -0.98
C LEU A 98 -0.86 1.18 -0.40
N ILE A 99 -0.78 1.35 0.92
CA ILE A 99 -1.00 2.64 1.58
C ILE A 99 -0.02 3.69 1.08
N HIS A 100 1.29 3.39 1.04
CA HIS A 100 2.29 4.33 0.52
C HIS A 100 2.03 4.74 -0.93
N SER A 101 1.48 3.84 -1.76
CA SER A 101 1.12 4.19 -3.14
C SER A 101 -0.08 5.15 -3.20
N LEU A 102 -1.03 5.04 -2.27
CA LEU A 102 -2.17 5.96 -2.17
C LEU A 102 -1.73 7.32 -1.58
N ASP A 103 -0.83 7.33 -0.60
CA ASP A 103 -0.25 8.56 -0.06
C ASP A 103 0.51 9.33 -1.14
N ALA A 104 1.29 8.63 -1.97
CA ALA A 104 1.97 9.22 -3.13
C ALA A 104 0.96 9.75 -4.17
N THR A 105 -0.15 9.04 -4.38
CA THR A 105 -1.24 9.48 -5.27
C THR A 105 -1.85 10.79 -4.75
N HIS A 106 -2.17 10.84 -3.46
CA HIS A 106 -2.71 12.03 -2.82
C HIS A 106 -1.75 13.23 -2.87
N LEU A 107 -0.46 13.00 -2.63
CA LEU A 107 0.58 14.01 -2.76
C LEU A 107 0.65 14.55 -4.20
N ALA A 108 0.61 13.67 -5.20
CA ALA A 108 0.65 14.07 -6.60
C ALA A 108 -0.59 14.88 -6.99
N MET A 109 -1.79 14.47 -6.57
CA MET A 109 -3.04 15.23 -6.77
C MET A 109 -2.93 16.64 -6.17
N THR A 110 -2.43 16.73 -4.94
CA THR A 110 -2.21 18.02 -4.25
C THR A 110 -1.20 18.90 -5.00
N ALA A 111 -0.11 18.32 -5.49
CA ALA A 111 0.92 19.02 -6.26
C ALA A 111 0.42 19.56 -7.60
N LEU A 112 -0.39 18.78 -8.30
CA LEU A 112 -1.03 19.22 -9.53
C LEU A 112 -1.96 20.40 -9.26
N GLU A 113 -2.77 20.33 -8.20
CA GLU A 113 -3.72 21.41 -7.89
C GLU A 113 -3.04 22.70 -7.40
N MET A 114 -1.98 22.59 -6.59
CA MET A 114 -1.15 23.74 -6.22
C MET A 114 -0.52 24.40 -7.46
N THR A 115 -0.05 23.59 -8.41
CA THR A 115 0.51 24.06 -9.68
C THR A 115 -0.55 24.77 -10.53
N ASN A 116 -1.77 24.22 -10.62
CA ASN A 116 -2.89 24.83 -11.34
C ASN A 116 -3.25 26.22 -10.77
N GLN A 117 -3.09 26.40 -9.46
CA GLN A 117 -3.30 27.69 -8.78
C GLN A 117 -2.06 28.60 -8.81
N ASN A 118 -1.01 28.25 -9.56
CA ASN A 118 0.27 28.95 -9.63
C ASN A 118 0.96 29.14 -8.25
N LYS A 119 0.86 28.13 -7.38
CA LYS A 119 1.45 28.11 -6.05
C LYS A 119 2.58 27.09 -5.96
N SER A 120 3.63 27.45 -5.23
CA SER A 120 4.75 26.54 -4.96
C SER A 120 4.39 25.57 -3.84
N MET A 121 4.81 24.31 -3.94
CA MET A 121 4.82 23.39 -2.81
C MET A 121 6.03 22.47 -2.85
N MET A 122 6.38 21.95 -1.68
CA MET A 122 7.35 20.88 -1.51
C MET A 122 6.78 19.86 -0.54
N ALA A 123 7.17 18.61 -0.66
CA ALA A 123 6.74 17.57 0.26
C ALA A 123 7.85 16.56 0.52
N VAL A 124 7.86 16.03 1.74
CA VAL A 124 8.67 14.87 2.14
C VAL A 124 7.69 13.85 2.70
N HIS A 125 7.34 12.86 1.89
CA HIS A 125 6.31 11.85 2.20
C HIS A 125 4.97 12.49 2.60
N ASP A 126 4.59 12.40 3.87
CA ASP A 126 3.33 12.89 4.45
C ASP A 126 3.42 14.32 5.01
N SER A 127 4.58 14.98 4.85
CA SER A 127 4.83 16.34 5.30
C SER A 127 4.83 17.33 4.12
N TYR A 128 3.96 18.34 4.17
CA TYR A 128 3.70 19.28 3.06
C TYR A 128 4.07 20.71 3.42
N TRP A 129 4.84 21.39 2.58
CA TRP A 129 5.34 22.75 2.79
C TRP A 129 4.99 23.67 1.63
N THR A 130 4.76 24.95 1.92
CA THR A 130 4.53 26.02 0.94
C THR A 130 4.96 27.36 1.56
N HIS A 131 4.82 28.47 0.82
CA HIS A 131 5.03 29.80 1.37
C HIS A 131 3.93 30.15 2.39
N ALA A 132 4.28 30.92 3.43
CA ALA A 132 3.35 31.22 4.53
C ALA A 132 2.03 31.87 4.06
N CYS A 133 2.05 32.67 3.00
CA CYS A 133 0.86 33.28 2.41
C CYS A 133 -0.07 32.26 1.73
N ASP A 134 0.45 31.11 1.31
CA ASP A 134 -0.28 30.06 0.58
C ASP A 134 -0.73 28.91 1.50
N LEU A 135 -0.32 28.90 2.77
CA LEU A 135 -0.66 27.86 3.74
C LEU A 135 -2.17 27.59 3.86
N PRO A 136 -3.07 28.62 3.89
CA PRO A 136 -4.51 28.36 3.89
C PRO A 136 -5.01 27.67 2.62
N SER A 137 -4.37 27.96 1.47
CA SER A 137 -4.70 27.31 0.20
C SER A 137 -4.26 25.85 0.21
N LEU A 138 -3.01 25.57 0.64
CA LEU A 138 -2.49 24.20 0.74
C LEU A 138 -3.34 23.34 1.68
N SER A 139 -3.67 23.84 2.88
CA SER A 139 -4.50 23.12 3.86
C SER A 139 -5.88 22.75 3.31
N ARG A 140 -6.49 23.66 2.55
CA ARG A 140 -7.77 23.41 1.89
C ARG A 140 -7.63 22.35 0.79
N ILE A 141 -6.66 22.52 -0.10
CA ILE A 141 -6.42 21.60 -1.23
C ILE A 141 -6.14 20.18 -0.74
N LEU A 142 -5.32 20.00 0.30
CA LEU A 142 -5.06 18.69 0.91
C LEU A 142 -6.34 17.97 1.32
N ARG A 143 -7.26 18.66 1.99
CA ARG A 143 -8.56 18.07 2.38
C ARG A 143 -9.43 17.76 1.17
N GLU A 144 -9.46 18.66 0.19
CA GLU A 144 -10.24 18.48 -1.04
C GLU A 144 -9.76 17.28 -1.85
N GLN A 145 -8.44 17.15 -2.07
CA GLN A 145 -7.87 16.04 -2.83
C GLN A 145 -8.00 14.71 -2.09
N PHE A 146 -7.90 14.69 -0.76
CA PHE A 146 -8.17 13.49 0.02
C PHE A 146 -9.62 13.02 -0.14
N VAL A 147 -10.58 13.93 -0.01
CA VAL A 147 -12.00 13.61 -0.17
C VAL A 147 -12.27 13.17 -1.60
N ASP A 148 -11.72 13.85 -2.60
CA ASP A 148 -11.89 13.49 -4.01
C ASP A 148 -11.37 12.08 -4.30
N LEU A 149 -10.14 11.76 -3.84
CA LEU A 149 -9.52 10.45 -4.01
C LEU A 149 -10.40 9.33 -3.45
N TYR A 150 -10.75 9.40 -2.15
CA TYR A 150 -11.47 8.30 -1.49
C TYR A 150 -12.99 8.28 -1.76
N THR A 151 -13.53 9.34 -2.35
CA THR A 151 -14.92 9.35 -2.86
C THR A 151 -15.03 8.55 -4.16
N HIS A 152 -14.08 8.72 -5.08
CA HIS A 152 -14.13 8.10 -6.41
C HIS A 152 -13.40 6.76 -6.49
N TYR A 153 -12.50 6.47 -5.54
CA TYR A 153 -11.69 5.27 -5.55
C TYR A 153 -11.91 4.42 -4.31
N ASP A 154 -12.24 3.14 -4.52
CA ASP A 154 -12.25 2.11 -3.47
C ASP A 154 -10.98 1.26 -3.55
N PRO A 155 -9.98 1.46 -2.68
CA PRO A 155 -8.72 0.74 -2.82
C PRO A 155 -8.83 -0.78 -2.72
N LEU A 156 -9.72 -1.30 -1.87
CA LEU A 156 -9.82 -2.74 -1.64
C LEU A 156 -10.64 -3.41 -2.75
N SER A 157 -11.71 -2.78 -3.20
CA SER A 157 -12.51 -3.29 -4.31
C SER A 157 -11.71 -3.25 -5.62
N GLU A 158 -10.97 -2.16 -5.85
CA GLU A 158 -10.15 -2.02 -7.04
C GLU A 158 -9.00 -3.04 -7.06
N ILE A 159 -8.23 -3.15 -5.97
CA ILE A 159 -7.09 -4.08 -5.95
C ILE A 159 -7.54 -5.53 -6.11
N ARG A 160 -8.71 -5.88 -5.58
CA ARG A 160 -9.33 -7.18 -5.82
C ARG A 160 -9.59 -7.40 -7.31
N SER A 161 -10.26 -6.45 -7.98
CA SER A 161 -10.57 -6.56 -9.41
C SER A 161 -9.29 -6.74 -10.24
N GLN A 162 -8.27 -5.92 -9.96
CA GLN A 162 -6.98 -5.99 -10.64
C GLN A 162 -6.26 -7.33 -10.40
N TRP A 163 -6.34 -7.89 -9.19
CA TRP A 163 -5.75 -9.20 -8.89
C TRP A 163 -6.55 -10.38 -9.45
N GLU A 164 -7.88 -10.27 -9.51
CA GLU A 164 -8.71 -11.27 -10.21
C GLU A 164 -8.33 -11.36 -11.68
N GLU A 165 -8.06 -10.22 -12.33
CA GLU A 165 -7.56 -10.17 -13.70
C GLU A 165 -6.12 -10.68 -13.80
N GLN A 166 -5.20 -10.15 -12.99
CA GLN A 166 -3.78 -10.50 -13.02
C GLN A 166 -3.55 -12.01 -12.82
N PHE A 167 -4.26 -12.62 -11.88
CA PHE A 167 -4.09 -14.02 -11.49
C PHE A 167 -5.21 -14.93 -12.00
N TYR A 168 -5.96 -14.48 -13.01
CA TYR A 168 -7.15 -15.17 -13.53
C TYR A 168 -6.93 -16.66 -13.81
N THR A 169 -5.84 -17.00 -14.51
CA THR A 169 -5.54 -18.39 -14.89
C THR A 169 -5.29 -19.28 -13.67
N ASP A 170 -4.53 -18.78 -12.68
CA ASP A 170 -4.20 -19.53 -11.47
C ASP A 170 -5.44 -19.71 -10.60
N LEU A 171 -6.22 -18.64 -10.38
CA LEU A 171 -7.46 -18.69 -9.61
C LEU A 171 -8.48 -19.63 -10.25
N ARG A 172 -8.67 -19.55 -11.57
CA ARG A 172 -9.61 -20.40 -12.32
C ARG A 172 -9.22 -21.87 -12.26
N ARG A 173 -7.93 -22.20 -12.39
CA ARG A 173 -7.44 -23.58 -12.31
C ARG A 173 -7.77 -24.22 -10.97
N HIS A 174 -7.71 -23.45 -9.89
CA HIS A 174 -8.00 -23.90 -8.54
C HIS A 174 -9.48 -23.72 -8.13
N GLY A 175 -10.33 -23.16 -9.01
CA GLY A 175 -11.74 -22.91 -8.71
C GLY A 175 -11.97 -21.89 -7.60
N VAL A 176 -10.99 -21.00 -7.36
CA VAL A 176 -11.01 -20.06 -6.25
C VAL A 176 -11.55 -18.70 -6.70
N ARG A 177 -12.38 -18.08 -5.86
CA ARG A 177 -12.82 -16.69 -6.00
C ARG A 177 -12.27 -15.88 -4.85
N LEU A 178 -11.87 -14.64 -5.12
CA LEU A 178 -11.38 -13.77 -4.05
C LEU A 178 -12.57 -13.34 -3.17
N PRO A 179 -12.41 -13.31 -1.84
CA PRO A 179 -13.44 -12.82 -0.94
C PRO A 179 -13.73 -11.33 -1.17
N GLU A 180 -14.99 -10.94 -0.95
CA GLU A 180 -15.40 -9.54 -0.95
C GLU A 180 -14.64 -8.73 0.11
N PRO A 181 -14.28 -7.47 -0.16
CA PRO A 181 -13.67 -6.61 0.83
C PRO A 181 -14.63 -6.33 2.00
N PRO A 182 -14.11 -5.96 3.19
CA PRO A 182 -14.94 -5.57 4.33
C PRO A 182 -15.87 -4.40 3.98
N GLU A 183 -17.06 -4.40 4.57
CA GLU A 183 -18.03 -3.31 4.40
C GLU A 183 -17.48 -1.97 4.88
N ARG A 184 -17.83 -0.90 4.16
CA ARG A 184 -17.48 0.47 4.54
C ARG A 184 -18.22 0.87 5.83
N GLY A 185 -17.54 1.66 6.66
CA GLY A 185 -18.15 2.27 7.84
C GLY A 185 -19.11 3.42 7.50
N SER A 186 -19.65 4.06 8.54
CA SER A 186 -20.62 5.16 8.43
C SER A 186 -19.99 6.57 8.37
N LEU A 187 -18.69 6.68 8.14
CA LEU A 187 -18.00 7.97 8.09
C LEU A 187 -18.42 8.74 6.83
N ASP A 188 -18.92 9.96 7.00
CA ASP A 188 -19.06 10.91 5.91
C ASP A 188 -17.71 11.57 5.62
N LEU A 189 -17.12 11.28 4.46
CA LEU A 189 -15.83 11.84 4.04
C LEU A 189 -15.85 13.37 3.99
N LYS A 190 -17.02 14.02 3.81
CA LYS A 190 -17.12 15.48 3.79
C LYS A 190 -16.74 16.13 5.12
N GLU A 191 -16.78 15.39 6.23
CA GLU A 191 -16.31 15.91 7.53
C GLU A 191 -14.80 16.18 7.54
N VAL A 192 -14.02 15.53 6.68
CA VAL A 192 -12.58 15.83 6.51
C VAL A 192 -12.36 17.27 6.06
N LEU A 193 -13.27 17.84 5.25
CA LEU A 193 -13.19 19.23 4.81
C LEU A 193 -13.26 20.23 5.97
N LYS A 194 -13.79 19.84 7.12
CA LYS A 194 -13.92 20.69 8.32
C LYS A 194 -12.86 20.38 9.38
N SER A 195 -11.99 19.40 9.15
CA SER A 195 -11.03 18.94 10.14
C SER A 195 -9.78 19.82 10.14
N ASP A 196 -9.70 20.73 11.12
CA ASP A 196 -8.56 21.64 11.28
C ASP A 196 -7.23 20.90 11.53
N TYR A 197 -7.28 19.74 12.19
CA TYR A 197 -6.11 18.92 12.53
C TYR A 197 -5.87 17.77 11.56
N PHE A 198 -6.47 17.81 10.36
CA PHE A 198 -6.26 16.75 9.36
C PHE A 198 -4.81 16.71 8.85
N PHE A 199 -4.26 17.90 8.56
CA PHE A 199 -2.84 18.15 8.34
C PHE A 199 -2.49 19.44 9.09
N SER A 200 -1.56 19.35 10.04
CA SER A 200 -1.16 20.45 10.94
C SER A 200 0.32 20.77 10.82
#